data_AF-A0A6L3AAS3-F1
#
_entry.id   AF-A0A6L3AAS3-F1
#
_cell.length_a   1.000
_cell.length_b   1.000
_cell.length_c   1.000
_cell.angle_alpha   90.00
_cell.angle_beta   90.00
_cell.angle_gamma   90.00
#
_symmetry.space_group_name_H-M   'P 1'
#
loop_
_entity.id
_entity.type
_entity.pdbx_description
1 polymer ?
#
loop_
_entity_poly.entity_id
_entity_poly.type
_entity_poly.pdbx_seq_one_letter_code
_entity_poly.pdbx_strand_id
1 'polypeptide(L)' 'LAQAASLNPDVVLAISSGEGGLAAQVSASPAWAGTPAVAGGRVHEADASLFLRSPGPRAAEALEVLVRLLFPGR' A
#
# COMPACT_ATOMS: atom_id res chain seq x y z
N LEU A 1 -4.04 5.27 11.90
CA LEU A 1 -4.63 4.76 10.64
C LEU A 1 -5.95 5.47 10.28
N ALA A 2 -6.92 5.59 11.19
CA ALA A 2 -8.26 6.13 10.86
C ALA A 2 -8.27 7.53 10.19
N GLN A 3 -7.37 8.44 10.57
CA GLN A 3 -7.29 9.77 9.93
C GLN A 3 -6.95 9.68 8.43
N ALA A 4 -6.07 8.76 8.03
CA ALA A 4 -5.67 8.60 6.62
C ALA A 4 -6.83 8.09 5.76
N ALA A 5 -7.77 7.32 6.32
CA ALA A 5 -8.95 6.85 5.60
C ALA A 5 -9.85 8.01 5.13
N SER A 6 -9.85 9.15 5.86
CA SER A 6 -10.62 10.34 5.48
C SER A 6 -10.14 11.01 4.18
N LEU A 7 -8.94 10.68 3.71
CA LEU A 7 -8.44 11.11 2.41
C LEU A 7 -9.11 10.38 1.24
N ASN A 8 -9.94 9.37 1.52
CA ASN A 8 -10.67 8.57 0.54
C ASN A 8 -9.79 8.00 -0.60
N PRO A 9 -8.73 7.23 -0.28
CA PRO A 9 -7.75 6.81 -1.27
C PRO A 9 -8.27 5.73 -2.23
N ASP A 10 -7.78 5.76 -3.46
CA ASP A 10 -7.99 4.72 -4.47
C ASP A 10 -7.04 3.52 -4.33
N VAL A 11 -5.89 3.72 -3.68
CA VAL A 11 -4.88 2.68 -3.39
C VAL A 11 -4.26 2.94 -2.03
N VAL A 12 -3.99 1.87 -1.28
CA VAL A 12 -3.16 1.91 -0.08
C VAL A 12 -1.93 1.05 -0.28
N LEU A 13 -0.76 1.64 -0.08
CA LEU A 13 0.52 0.94 0.06
C LEU A 13 0.89 0.95 1.53
N ALA A 14 0.77 -0.21 2.18
CA ALA A 14 1.13 -0.38 3.58
C ALA A 14 2.54 -0.96 3.67
N ILE A 15 3.43 -0.28 4.39
CA ILE A 15 4.78 -0.79 4.65
C ILE A 15 4.88 -1.09 6.14
N SER A 16 4.92 -2.36 6.51
CA SER A 16 5.17 -2.78 7.88
C SER A 16 6.66 -2.67 8.21
N SER A 17 6.98 -2.18 9.41
CA SER A 17 8.37 -2.16 9.92
C SER A 17 8.86 -3.54 10.42
N GLY A 18 7.98 -4.56 10.46
CA GLY A 18 8.22 -5.91 10.98
C GLY A 18 7.61 -7.00 10.08
N GLU A 19 7.04 -8.08 10.66
CA GLU A 19 6.54 -9.28 9.96
C GLU A 19 5.31 -9.08 9.04
N GLY A 20 5.00 -7.85 8.62
CA GLY A 20 3.86 -7.54 7.76
C GLY A 20 2.55 -7.33 8.54
N GLY A 21 1.44 -7.35 7.80
CA GLY A 21 0.09 -7.39 8.34
C GLY A 21 -0.61 -6.03 8.45
N LEU A 22 0.09 -4.93 8.16
CA LEU A 22 -0.53 -3.61 8.13
C LEU A 22 -1.58 -3.49 7.02
N ALA A 23 -1.35 -4.11 5.85
CA ALA A 23 -2.35 -4.17 4.80
C ALA A 23 -3.62 -4.90 5.26
N ALA A 24 -3.46 -6.04 5.94
CA ALA A 24 -4.59 -6.80 6.48
C ALA A 24 -5.35 -6.01 7.55
N GLN A 25 -4.64 -5.28 8.43
CA GLN A 25 -5.26 -4.41 9.42
C GLN A 25 -6.06 -3.28 8.78
N VAL A 26 -5.55 -2.67 7.71
CA VAL A 26 -6.28 -1.66 6.93
C VAL A 26 -7.55 -2.26 6.33
N SER A 27 -7.44 -3.41 5.64
CA SER A 27 -8.58 -4.07 5.00
C SER A 27 -9.67 -4.52 6.00
N ALA A 28 -9.29 -4.93 7.21
CA ALA A 28 -10.21 -5.36 8.25
C ALA A 28 -10.81 -4.20 9.07
N SER A 29 -10.31 -2.97 8.90
CA SER A 29 -10.71 -1.84 9.72
C SER A 29 -12.03 -1.22 9.25
N PRO A 30 -13.04 -1.06 10.14
CA PRO A 30 -14.28 -0.37 9.79
C PRO A 30 -14.08 1.07 9.30
N ALA A 31 -13.03 1.75 9.77
CA ALA A 31 -12.71 3.11 9.35
C ALA A 31 -12.32 3.21 7.87
N TRP A 32 -11.85 2.10 7.27
CA TRP A 32 -11.39 2.04 5.89
C TRP A 32 -12.41 1.39 4.94
N ALA A 33 -13.44 0.74 5.48
CA ALA A 33 -14.42 -0.04 4.71
C ALA A 33 -15.11 0.77 3.61
N GLY A 34 -15.27 2.10 3.79
CA GLY A 34 -15.87 2.99 2.79
C GLY A 34 -14.91 3.52 1.71
N THR A 35 -13.62 3.24 1.80
CA THR A 35 -12.63 3.76 0.84
C THR A 35 -12.65 2.95 -0.47
N PRO A 36 -12.43 3.58 -1.64
CA PRO A 36 -12.30 2.86 -2.90
C PRO A 36 -11.17 1.83 -2.88
N ALA A 37 -10.08 2.10 -2.16
CA ALA A 37 -8.99 1.15 -1.98
C ALA A 37 -9.44 -0.17 -1.36
N VAL A 38 -10.22 -0.16 -0.27
CA VAL A 38 -10.71 -1.40 0.35
C VAL A 38 -11.78 -2.06 -0.52
N ALA A 39 -12.75 -1.29 -1.02
CA ALA A 39 -13.83 -1.83 -1.86
C ALA A 39 -13.30 -2.47 -3.16
N GLY A 40 -12.25 -1.90 -3.75
CA GLY A 40 -11.62 -2.38 -4.97
C GLY A 40 -10.51 -3.41 -4.75
N GLY A 41 -10.24 -3.83 -3.50
CA GLY A 41 -9.16 -4.78 -3.21
C GLY A 41 -7.75 -4.24 -3.50
N ARG A 42 -7.57 -2.92 -3.44
CA ARG A 42 -6.33 -2.19 -3.75
C ARG A 42 -5.57 -1.76 -2.50
N VAL A 43 -5.49 -2.66 -1.53
CA VAL A 43 -4.68 -2.50 -0.31
C VAL A 43 -3.54 -3.51 -0.39
N HIS A 44 -2.32 -3.01 -0.52
CA HIS A 44 -1.15 -3.83 -0.78
C HIS A 44 -0.14 -3.72 0.35
N GLU A 45 0.44 -4.84 0.76
CA GLU A 45 1.64 -4.85 1.59
C GLU A 45 2.85 -4.63 0.67
N ALA A 46 3.63 -3.60 0.94
CA ALA A 46 4.82 -3.24 0.19
C ALA A 46 6.07 -3.76 0.91
N ASP A 47 7.03 -4.29 0.14
CA ASP A 47 8.28 -4.86 0.69
C ASP A 47 9.14 -3.76 1.33
N ALA A 48 9.22 -3.76 2.66
CA ALA A 48 10.04 -2.82 3.42
C ALA A 48 11.53 -2.86 3.04
N SER A 49 12.04 -4.00 2.55
CA SER A 49 13.42 -4.12 2.07
C SER A 49 13.65 -3.36 0.77
N LEU A 50 12.62 -3.25 -0.08
CA LEU A 50 12.68 -2.51 -1.33
C LEU A 50 12.41 -1.02 -1.10
N PHE A 51 11.44 -0.68 -0.24
CA PHE A 51 10.96 0.69 -0.10
C PHE A 51 11.59 1.49 1.05
N LEU A 52 12.12 0.84 2.09
CA LEU A 52 12.70 1.54 3.26
C LEU A 52 14.20 1.29 3.47
N ARG A 53 14.73 0.13 3.07
CA ARG A 53 16.15 -0.23 3.29
C ARG A 53 16.98 0.03 2.03
N SER A 54 17.83 1.06 2.08
CA SER A 54 18.70 1.47 0.96
C SER A 54 17.93 1.64 -0.37
N PRO A 55 16.89 2.49 -0.42
CA PRO A 55 16.02 2.60 -1.60
C PRO A 55 16.73 3.17 -2.83
N GLY A 56 17.88 3.83 -2.68
CA GLY A 56 18.60 4.49 -3.79
C GLY A 56 19.00 3.54 -4.93
N PRO A 57 19.84 2.52 -4.70
CA PRO A 57 20.25 1.58 -5.75
C PRO A 57 19.10 0.80 -6.40
N ARG A 58 17.97 0.65 -5.69
CA ARG A 58 16.79 -0.12 -6.12
C ARG A 58 15.61 0.76 -6.53
N ALA A 59 15.82 2.05 -6.72
CA ALA A 59 14.73 2.98 -7.03
C ALA A 59 14.00 2.63 -8.33
N ALA A 60 14.73 2.15 -9.34
CA ALA A 60 14.14 1.69 -10.60
C ALA A 60 13.24 0.46 -10.40
N GLU A 61 13.71 -0.53 -9.62
CA GLU A 61 12.94 -1.72 -9.27
C GLU A 61 11.67 -1.35 -8.45
N ALA A 62 11.81 -0.44 -7.48
CA ALA A 62 10.69 0.07 -6.70
C ALA A 62 9.65 0.77 -7.59
N LEU A 63 10.11 1.55 -8.58
CA LEU A 63 9.21 2.22 -9.53
C LEU A 63 8.44 1.21 -10.38
N GLU A 64 9.07 0.14 -10.86
CA GLU A 64 8.38 -0.92 -11.60
C GLU A 64 7.27 -1.58 -10.77
N VAL A 65 7.52 -1.83 -9.48
CA VAL A 65 6.51 -2.34 -8.56
C VAL A 65 5.36 -1.34 -8.42
N LEU A 66 5.67 -0.06 -8.22
CA LEU A 66 4.64 0.98 -8.09
C LEU A 66 3.79 1.10 -9.35
N VAL A 67 4.38 1.06 -10.55
CA VAL A 67 3.63 1.13 -11.82
C VAL A 67 2.61 0.00 -11.90
N ARG A 68 3.01 -1.24 -11.57
CA ARG A 68 2.11 -2.41 -11.60
C ARG A 68 0.94 -2.29 -10.62
N LEU A 69 1.16 -1.70 -9.44
CA LEU A 69 0.12 -1.56 -8.40
C LEU A 69 -0.80 -0.36 -8.65
N LEU A 70 -0.25 0.75 -9.14
CA LEU A 70 -0.98 2.01 -9.31
C LEU A 70 -1.73 2.07 -10.65
N PHE A 71 -1.19 1.47 -11.71
CA PHE A 71 -1.73 1.54 -13.07
C PHE A 71 -1.90 0.15 -13.72
N PRO A 72 -2.70 -0.75 -13.13
CA PRO A 72 -2.91 -2.08 -13.69
C PRO A 72 -3.54 -1.98 -15.10
N GLY A 73 -2.95 -2.66 -16.08
CA GLY A 73 -3.43 -2.69 -17.46
C GLY A 73 -2.77 -1.68 -18.41
N ARG A 74 -1.78 -0.91 -17.94
CA ARG A 74 -0.85 -0.15 -18.77
C ARG A 74 0.52 -0.82 -18.78
#